data_AF-A0A6A3MUH8-F1
#
_entry.id   AF-A0A6A3MUH8-F1
#
_cell.length_a   1.000
_cell.length_b   1.000
_cell.length_c   1.000
_cell.angle_alpha   90.00
_cell.angle_beta   90.00
_cell.angle_gamma   90.00
#
_symmetry.space_group_name_H-M   'P 1'
#
loop_
_entity.id
_entity.type
_entity.pdbx_description
1 polymer ?
#
loop_
_entity_poly.entity_id
_entity_poly.type
_entity_poly.pdbx_seq_one_letter_code
_entity_poly.pdbx_strand_id
1 'polypeptide(L)'
;MLWRLVMTDYKRIADVVRARFLPEFQPPPPPFPSAQWPPSVSTPARFQASPFDSCVDRSCSVNGIARCVPLGVFRRFQDIATSQGICFPVNALFLRPPPGQLSVPDADVQFLSALVRLPQIGINGTLSLFRGQTPRDQRPNKALRPQLYRIHLASYPDLLLLCSIAEHGVIPHWHNENPDMSTRPVSDNYLSAVAGSAVLTHRLLKDYYHGRCILARIPDLVAHPAFRSSAFALVPKKDIPLHIDCRTIHDLSAPRGASINDMTDSQWTSDARWDPFYIIAQRVLKLRSRYPDRPIYALGADIADAFLHVPVHAKHASAFGGTIPRTQVGIVSGSAVFGWTASPGYFAVFGKAVRHYQRTGRSYVQGFPEPFWSFQWVDDIVTIEVDIEDRLLCAEQRLRDGVKLVFGSGGWHEGKFRTWAQRFHAVGIDWNIPDLTVTIPLHKIEKTKKSAEFELIAQGYKRTDSRVDRKQPVTAPMLCEMHAILQRSDDNRELTNLLWGSIVIAFFFLDRSSELWGPVAKDATTGGTAHCVLAEDVCLRDGNGLQLQPGTGEAESVDIFFRSHKGDRTRQGSTIRHYKSG
;
A
#
# COMPACT_ATOMS: atom_id res chain seq x y z
N MET A 1 17.37 36.03 -15.03
CA MET A 1 16.12 36.78 -15.30
C MET A 1 14.88 36.06 -14.77
N LEU A 2 14.72 34.75 -15.04
CA LEU A 2 13.57 33.91 -14.61
C LEU A 2 13.16 34.04 -13.13
N TRP A 3 14.11 34.13 -12.19
CA TRP A 3 13.83 34.22 -10.76
C TRP A 3 12.98 35.43 -10.33
N ARG A 4 12.90 36.52 -11.12
CA ARG A 4 12.02 37.66 -10.80
C ARG A 4 10.54 37.36 -10.99
N LEU A 5 10.16 36.52 -11.97
CA LEU A 5 8.76 36.14 -12.19
C LEU A 5 8.26 35.25 -11.05
N VAL A 6 8.97 34.16 -10.77
CA VAL A 6 8.65 33.24 -9.65
C VAL A 6 8.54 33.98 -8.31
N MET A 7 9.44 34.93 -8.02
CA MET A 7 9.37 35.73 -6.79
C MET A 7 8.28 36.82 -6.80
N THR A 8 7.87 37.29 -7.99
CA THR A 8 6.73 38.22 -8.14
C THR A 8 5.40 37.51 -7.99
N ASP A 9 5.28 36.30 -8.53
CA ASP A 9 4.09 35.46 -8.37
C ASP A 9 3.98 34.94 -6.94
N TYR A 10 5.10 34.56 -6.32
CA TYR A 10 5.19 34.27 -4.88
C TYR A 10 4.73 35.48 -4.03
N LYS A 11 5.18 36.71 -4.34
CA LYS A 11 4.70 37.92 -3.65
C LYS A 11 3.21 38.17 -3.87
N ARG A 12 2.71 38.08 -5.10
CA ARG A 12 1.27 38.22 -5.40
C ARG A 12 0.43 37.22 -4.60
N ILE A 13 0.84 35.96 -4.54
CA ILE A 13 0.12 34.92 -3.78
C ILE A 13 0.26 35.14 -2.26
N ALA A 14 1.43 35.54 -1.77
CA ALA A 14 1.66 35.81 -0.34
C ALA A 14 0.90 37.04 0.17
N ASP A 15 0.81 38.11 -0.62
CA ASP A 15 0.08 39.33 -0.24
C ASP A 15 -1.44 39.12 -0.33
N VAL A 16 -1.93 38.29 -1.28
CA VAL A 16 -3.33 37.80 -1.30
C VAL A 16 -3.68 36.96 -0.06
N VAL A 17 -2.72 36.21 0.49
CA VAL A 17 -2.91 35.42 1.72
C VAL A 17 -2.91 36.32 2.97
N ARG A 18 -1.99 37.29 3.06
CA ARG A 18 -1.94 38.25 4.20
C ARG A 18 -3.21 39.08 4.33
N ALA A 19 -3.79 39.53 3.22
CA ALA A 19 -4.93 40.45 3.22
C ALA A 19 -6.29 39.77 3.50
N ARG A 20 -6.40 38.44 3.38
CA ARG A 20 -7.69 37.73 3.45
C ARG A 20 -8.05 37.08 4.80
N PHE A 21 -7.12 36.89 5.74
CA PHE A 21 -7.29 35.82 6.75
C PHE A 21 -6.86 36.09 8.20
N LEU A 22 -6.59 37.33 8.63
CA LEU A 22 -6.13 37.62 10.00
C LEU A 22 -7.00 38.63 10.77
N PRO A 23 -7.60 38.20 11.89
CA PRO A 23 -7.71 38.97 13.12
C PRO A 23 -6.59 38.58 14.10
N GLU A 24 -6.34 39.40 15.13
CA GLU A 24 -5.27 39.19 16.11
C GLU A 24 -5.51 38.01 17.06
N PHE A 25 -4.49 37.16 17.29
CA PHE A 25 -4.48 36.17 18.37
C PHE A 25 -3.06 35.84 18.88
N GLN A 26 -3.00 35.11 20.00
CA GLN A 26 -1.82 34.86 20.86
C GLN A 26 -0.81 33.79 20.32
N PRO A 27 0.36 33.61 20.98
CA PRO A 27 1.54 32.87 20.45
C PRO A 27 1.93 31.58 21.23
N PRO A 28 2.93 30.77 20.78
CA PRO A 28 3.05 29.34 21.06
C PRO A 28 3.59 28.99 22.44
N PRO A 29 3.23 27.80 22.98
CA PRO A 29 4.13 27.11 23.88
C PRO A 29 5.45 26.84 23.13
N PRO A 30 6.60 27.36 23.61
CA PRO A 30 7.83 27.40 22.83
C PRO A 30 8.39 26.01 22.49
N PRO A 31 9.19 25.89 21.40
CA PRO A 31 9.84 24.64 21.04
C PRO A 31 10.72 24.11 22.19
N PHE A 32 10.68 22.80 22.39
CA PHE A 32 11.32 22.18 23.55
C PHE A 32 12.84 22.05 23.34
N PRO A 33 13.70 22.38 24.34
CA PRO A 33 15.15 22.22 24.21
C PRO A 33 15.54 20.75 23.93
N SER A 34 15.92 20.44 22.70
CA SER A 34 16.22 19.06 22.27
C SER A 34 17.50 18.46 22.87
N ALA A 35 18.27 19.25 23.64
CA ALA A 35 19.59 18.87 24.15
C ALA A 35 19.59 17.94 25.38
N GLN A 36 18.44 17.69 26.02
CA GLN A 36 18.38 16.96 27.30
C GLN A 36 17.98 15.48 27.20
N TRP A 37 17.40 15.04 26.08
CA TRP A 37 16.82 13.70 25.94
C TRP A 37 17.46 12.94 24.77
N PRO A 38 17.59 11.59 24.84
CA PRO A 38 18.18 10.83 23.76
C PRO A 38 17.31 10.93 22.49
N PRO A 39 17.90 11.01 21.28
CA PRO A 39 17.14 11.14 20.03
C PRO A 39 16.34 9.87 19.69
N SER A 40 16.70 8.73 20.29
CA SER A 40 16.02 7.44 20.15
C SER A 40 16.12 6.58 21.42
N VAL A 41 15.12 5.73 21.64
CA VAL A 41 15.00 4.85 22.81
C VAL A 41 14.65 3.43 22.37
N SER A 42 15.37 2.42 22.88
CA SER A 42 15.06 1.01 22.66
C SER A 42 14.32 0.43 23.85
N THR A 43 13.23 -0.30 23.62
CA THR A 43 12.56 -1.10 24.65
C THR A 43 12.93 -2.59 24.50
N PRO A 44 12.82 -3.41 25.56
CA PRO A 44 13.03 -4.85 25.48
C PRO A 44 11.93 -5.61 24.71
N ALA A 45 10.85 -4.95 24.24
CA ALA A 45 9.72 -5.60 23.56
C ALA A 45 10.14 -6.54 22.42
N ARG A 46 11.13 -6.13 21.61
CA ARG A 46 11.70 -6.92 20.50
C ARG A 46 12.23 -8.29 20.90
N PHE A 47 12.77 -8.43 22.12
CA PHE A 47 13.40 -9.66 22.60
C PHE A 47 12.46 -10.59 23.38
N GLN A 48 11.27 -10.13 23.75
CA GLN A 48 10.31 -10.92 24.54
C GLN A 48 9.53 -11.90 23.66
N ALA A 49 8.97 -12.98 24.21
CA ALA A 49 7.99 -13.79 23.47
C ALA A 49 6.68 -13.01 23.26
N SER A 50 5.92 -13.33 22.21
CA SER A 50 4.53 -12.86 22.05
C SER A 50 3.56 -14.00 22.42
N PRO A 51 2.45 -13.72 23.13
CA PRO A 51 1.38 -14.72 23.32
C PRO A 51 0.76 -15.18 21.99
N PHE A 52 1.01 -14.44 20.89
CA PHE A 52 0.53 -14.77 19.55
C PHE A 52 1.61 -15.35 18.65
N ASP A 53 2.80 -15.70 19.14
CA ASP A 53 3.76 -16.42 18.29
C ASP A 53 3.19 -17.74 17.77
N SER A 54 3.45 -18.04 16.49
CA SER A 54 2.83 -19.13 15.76
C SER A 54 3.88 -20.00 15.08
N CYS A 55 4.14 -21.19 15.64
CA CYS A 55 5.00 -22.19 15.01
C CYS A 55 4.22 -22.98 13.93
N VAL A 56 3.83 -22.30 12.86
CA VAL A 56 3.26 -22.95 11.67
C VAL A 56 4.41 -23.39 10.79
N ASP A 57 5.01 -24.54 11.12
CA ASP A 57 5.99 -25.15 10.26
C ASP A 57 5.32 -25.79 9.03
N ARG A 58 5.90 -25.49 7.86
CA ARG A 58 5.50 -26.04 6.56
C ARG A 58 6.53 -27.06 6.07
N SER A 59 7.16 -27.80 6.99
CA SER A 59 8.17 -28.79 6.67
C SER A 59 7.82 -30.19 7.17
N CYS A 60 8.55 -31.19 6.66
CA CYS A 60 8.64 -32.51 7.26
C CYS A 60 9.96 -33.18 6.84
N SER A 61 10.24 -34.36 7.39
CA SER A 61 11.29 -35.26 6.90
C SER A 61 10.65 -36.56 6.44
N VAL A 62 11.04 -37.03 5.25
CA VAL A 62 10.64 -38.31 4.66
C VAL A 62 11.88 -38.98 4.09
N ASN A 63 12.17 -40.20 4.52
CA ASN A 63 13.42 -40.93 4.21
C ASN A 63 14.70 -40.14 4.56
N GLY A 64 14.66 -39.37 5.67
CA GLY A 64 15.76 -38.49 6.09
C GLY A 64 15.87 -37.17 5.29
N ILE A 65 15.06 -36.99 4.25
CA ILE A 65 15.12 -35.83 3.36
C ILE A 65 14.09 -34.79 3.79
N ALA A 66 14.54 -33.55 4.02
CA ALA A 66 13.70 -32.42 4.42
C ALA A 66 12.84 -31.90 3.25
N ARG A 67 11.58 -31.58 3.56
CA ARG A 67 10.54 -31.15 2.60
C ARG A 67 9.99 -29.75 2.89
N CYS A 68 9.40 -29.11 1.88
CA CYS A 68 8.72 -27.80 1.96
C CYS A 68 7.18 -27.89 2.05
N VAL A 69 6.67 -29.07 2.41
CA VAL A 69 5.26 -29.32 2.73
C VAL A 69 5.12 -30.09 4.04
N PRO A 70 4.02 -29.94 4.81
CA PRO A 70 3.76 -30.75 6.00
C PRO A 70 3.62 -32.24 5.68
N LEU A 71 3.93 -33.12 6.63
CA LEU A 71 3.85 -34.58 6.47
C LEU A 71 2.45 -35.06 6.03
N GLY A 72 1.39 -34.47 6.58
CA GLY A 72 0.01 -34.78 6.21
C GLY A 72 -0.40 -34.29 4.81
N VAL A 73 0.32 -33.31 4.24
CA VAL A 73 0.17 -32.90 2.84
C VAL A 73 0.92 -33.86 1.92
N PHE A 74 2.16 -34.20 2.27
CA PHE A 74 2.98 -35.15 1.52
C PHE A 74 2.29 -36.51 1.38
N ARG A 75 1.77 -37.07 2.48
CA ARG A 75 1.04 -38.35 2.48
C ARG A 75 -0.21 -38.29 1.60
N ARG A 76 -1.04 -37.25 1.71
CA ARG A 76 -2.23 -37.11 0.83
C ARG A 76 -1.86 -37.02 -0.65
N PHE A 77 -0.76 -36.37 -1.00
CA PHE A 77 -0.28 -36.37 -2.38
C PHE A 77 0.17 -37.76 -2.84
N GLN A 78 0.83 -38.54 -1.97
CA GLN A 78 1.21 -39.93 -2.22
C GLN A 78 -0.01 -40.85 -2.38
N ASP A 79 -1.03 -40.71 -1.52
CA ASP A 79 -2.27 -41.46 -1.56
C ASP A 79 -3.03 -41.20 -2.87
N ILE A 80 -3.18 -39.91 -3.22
CA ILE A 80 -3.81 -39.49 -4.48
C ILE A 80 -3.01 -40.02 -5.67
N ALA A 81 -1.69 -39.87 -5.68
CA ALA A 81 -0.86 -40.34 -6.77
C ALA A 81 -1.00 -41.86 -7.00
N THR A 82 -1.00 -42.63 -5.92
CA THR A 82 -1.24 -44.08 -5.94
C THR A 82 -2.63 -44.40 -6.52
N SER A 83 -3.68 -43.72 -6.04
CA SER A 83 -5.06 -43.94 -6.51
C SER A 83 -5.33 -43.54 -7.97
N GLN A 84 -4.51 -42.65 -8.52
CA GLN A 84 -4.66 -42.09 -9.88
C GLN A 84 -3.60 -42.60 -10.86
N GLY A 85 -2.73 -43.53 -10.46
CA GLY A 85 -1.64 -44.04 -11.30
C GLY A 85 -0.59 -42.99 -11.68
N ILE A 86 -0.44 -41.92 -10.89
CA ILE A 86 0.51 -40.83 -11.14
C ILE A 86 1.86 -41.18 -10.51
N CYS A 87 2.96 -40.98 -11.25
CA CYS A 87 4.30 -41.15 -10.74
C CYS A 87 4.58 -40.21 -9.56
N PHE A 88 4.98 -40.78 -8.42
CA PHE A 88 5.31 -40.05 -7.19
C PHE A 88 6.74 -40.37 -6.76
N PRO A 89 7.77 -39.70 -7.32
CA PRO A 89 9.16 -39.93 -6.94
C PRO A 89 9.42 -39.39 -5.53
N VAL A 90 9.11 -40.21 -4.52
CA VAL A 90 9.14 -39.89 -3.07
C VAL A 90 10.39 -39.10 -2.67
N ASN A 91 11.56 -39.49 -3.18
CA ASN A 91 12.82 -38.86 -2.79
C ASN A 91 13.04 -37.48 -3.42
N ALA A 92 12.42 -37.16 -4.57
CA ALA A 92 12.64 -35.93 -5.33
C ALA A 92 11.59 -34.82 -5.12
N LEU A 93 10.39 -35.14 -4.64
CA LEU A 93 9.28 -34.17 -4.55
C LEU A 93 9.33 -33.27 -3.30
N PHE A 94 8.89 -32.03 -3.47
CA PHE A 94 8.72 -31.02 -2.42
C PHE A 94 9.96 -30.84 -1.55
N LEU A 95 11.15 -30.82 -2.14
CA LEU A 95 12.40 -30.62 -1.41
C LEU A 95 12.41 -29.28 -0.67
N ARG A 96 13.06 -29.24 0.50
CA ARG A 96 13.37 -27.97 1.17
C ARG A 96 14.27 -27.14 0.25
N PRO A 97 13.99 -25.84 0.04
CA PRO A 97 14.81 -25.01 -0.84
C PRO A 97 16.26 -24.93 -0.37
N PRO A 98 17.24 -24.93 -1.30
CA PRO A 98 18.63 -24.63 -0.96
C PRO A 98 18.78 -23.16 -0.52
N PRO A 99 19.85 -22.82 0.22
CA PRO A 99 20.17 -21.42 0.51
C PRO A 99 20.57 -20.68 -0.76
N GLY A 100 20.16 -19.40 -0.87
CA GLY A 100 20.53 -18.52 -1.99
C GLY A 100 19.47 -18.42 -3.09
N GLN A 101 19.91 -18.38 -4.34
CA GLN A 101 19.03 -18.23 -5.50
C GLN A 101 18.22 -19.51 -5.74
N LEU A 102 16.94 -19.35 -6.09
CA LEU A 102 16.01 -20.46 -6.25
C LEU A 102 15.82 -20.78 -7.74
N SER A 103 15.85 -22.07 -8.08
CA SER A 103 15.55 -22.64 -9.39
C SER A 103 14.20 -23.35 -9.39
N VAL A 104 13.60 -23.52 -10.57
CA VAL A 104 12.29 -24.17 -10.71
C VAL A 104 12.42 -25.66 -10.33
N PRO A 105 11.58 -26.18 -9.41
CA PRO A 105 11.63 -27.58 -9.01
C PRO A 105 10.91 -28.47 -10.03
N ASP A 106 11.63 -28.98 -11.04
CA ASP A 106 11.03 -29.72 -12.16
C ASP A 106 10.19 -30.94 -11.74
N ALA A 107 10.62 -31.69 -10.72
CA ALA A 107 9.86 -32.83 -10.20
C ALA A 107 8.49 -32.39 -9.64
N ASP A 108 8.46 -31.30 -8.87
CA ASP A 108 7.23 -30.72 -8.32
C ASP A 108 6.33 -30.21 -9.43
N VAL A 109 6.89 -29.50 -10.42
CA VAL A 109 6.15 -29.00 -11.57
C VAL A 109 5.50 -30.15 -12.34
N GLN A 110 6.24 -31.23 -12.63
CA GLN A 110 5.70 -32.41 -13.32
C GLN A 110 4.57 -33.07 -12.53
N PHE A 111 4.74 -33.26 -11.22
CA PHE A 111 3.75 -33.88 -10.36
C PHE A 111 2.49 -33.03 -10.20
N LEU A 112 2.63 -31.74 -9.88
CA LEU A 112 1.50 -30.80 -9.76
C LEU A 112 0.76 -30.64 -11.10
N SER A 113 1.47 -30.67 -12.23
CA SER A 113 0.86 -30.69 -13.58
C SER A 113 0.02 -31.95 -13.84
N ALA A 114 0.41 -33.10 -13.29
CA ALA A 114 -0.40 -34.31 -13.38
C ALA A 114 -1.69 -34.19 -12.55
N LEU A 115 -1.64 -33.57 -11.37
CA LEU A 115 -2.82 -33.30 -10.55
C LEU A 115 -3.77 -32.26 -11.17
N VAL A 116 -3.23 -31.18 -11.77
CA VAL A 116 -4.03 -30.15 -12.46
C VAL A 116 -4.84 -30.72 -13.62
N ARG A 117 -4.33 -31.75 -14.32
CA ARG A 117 -5.05 -32.44 -15.41
C ARG A 117 -6.21 -33.32 -14.97
N LEU A 118 -6.29 -33.71 -13.69
CA LEU A 118 -7.37 -34.56 -13.19
C LEU A 118 -8.67 -33.74 -13.06
N PRO A 119 -9.77 -34.04 -13.79
CA PRO A 119 -10.97 -33.21 -13.79
C PRO A 119 -11.60 -32.99 -12.41
N GLN A 120 -11.48 -33.98 -11.52
CA GLN A 120 -11.98 -33.95 -10.16
C GLN A 120 -11.09 -33.19 -9.15
N ILE A 121 -9.85 -32.84 -9.54
CA ILE A 121 -8.91 -32.08 -8.71
C ILE A 121 -8.68 -30.68 -9.28
N GLY A 122 -8.28 -30.57 -10.55
CA GLY A 122 -8.05 -29.30 -11.22
C GLY A 122 -7.04 -28.37 -10.53
N ILE A 123 -7.09 -27.09 -10.87
CA ILE A 123 -6.24 -26.05 -10.26
C ILE A 123 -6.61 -25.83 -8.79
N ASN A 124 -7.91 -25.75 -8.51
CA ASN A 124 -8.45 -25.45 -7.18
C ASN A 124 -8.17 -26.55 -6.16
N GLY A 125 -8.37 -27.83 -6.53
CA GLY A 125 -8.07 -28.97 -5.67
C GLY A 125 -6.57 -29.12 -5.43
N THR A 126 -5.75 -28.97 -6.47
CA THR A 126 -4.28 -29.02 -6.35
C THR A 126 -3.77 -27.96 -5.37
N LEU A 127 -4.24 -26.71 -5.48
CA LEU A 127 -3.89 -25.63 -4.56
C LEU A 127 -4.40 -25.89 -3.13
N SER A 128 -5.63 -26.41 -2.97
CA SER A 128 -6.21 -26.75 -1.66
C SER A 128 -5.41 -27.84 -0.95
N LEU A 129 -5.02 -28.88 -1.69
CA LEU A 129 -4.15 -29.96 -1.20
C LEU A 129 -2.78 -29.42 -0.77
N PHE A 130 -2.15 -28.59 -1.62
CA PHE A 130 -0.86 -27.97 -1.33
C PHE A 130 -0.89 -27.10 -0.07
N ARG A 131 -2.01 -26.41 0.18
CA ARG A 131 -2.25 -25.62 1.41
C ARG A 131 -2.56 -26.45 2.65
N GLY A 132 -2.82 -27.75 2.48
CA GLY A 132 -3.30 -28.60 3.55
C GLY A 132 -4.70 -28.26 4.02
N GLN A 133 -5.56 -27.77 3.12
CA GLN A 133 -6.99 -27.65 3.38
C GLN A 133 -7.60 -29.06 3.52
N THR A 134 -8.51 -29.22 4.48
CA THR A 134 -9.21 -30.47 4.77
C THR A 134 -10.64 -30.17 5.23
N PRO A 135 -11.57 -31.14 5.22
CA PRO A 135 -12.91 -30.95 5.78
C PRO A 135 -12.94 -30.43 7.23
N ARG A 136 -11.91 -30.74 8.05
CA ARG A 136 -11.78 -30.28 9.44
C ARG A 136 -11.06 -28.93 9.60
N ASP A 137 -10.30 -28.50 8.60
CA ASP A 137 -9.58 -27.23 8.60
C ASP A 137 -9.44 -26.71 7.16
N GLN A 138 -10.41 -25.90 6.77
CA GLN A 138 -10.50 -25.30 5.44
C GLN A 138 -9.58 -24.08 5.25
N ARG A 139 -8.90 -23.60 6.30
CA ARG A 139 -8.10 -22.37 6.25
C ARG A 139 -7.04 -22.47 5.15
N PRO A 140 -7.03 -21.57 4.13
CA PRO A 140 -6.01 -21.58 3.08
C PRO A 140 -4.64 -21.06 3.55
N ASN A 141 -4.60 -20.25 4.61
CA ASN A 141 -3.38 -19.83 5.30
C ASN A 141 -3.45 -20.29 6.77
N LYS A 142 -2.61 -21.26 7.15
CA LYS A 142 -2.65 -21.91 8.47
C LYS A 142 -2.17 -21.02 9.63
N ALA A 143 -1.50 -19.90 9.34
CA ALA A 143 -1.09 -18.90 10.33
C ALA A 143 -2.27 -18.03 10.83
N LEU A 144 -3.35 -17.94 10.06
CA LEU A 144 -4.54 -17.17 10.45
C LEU A 144 -5.37 -17.96 11.46
N ARG A 145 -5.72 -17.32 12.59
CA ARG A 145 -6.32 -17.97 13.77
C ARG A 145 -7.65 -17.31 14.11
N PRO A 146 -8.74 -17.63 13.39
CA PRO A 146 -10.02 -16.95 13.51
C PRO A 146 -10.69 -17.13 14.88
N GLN A 147 -10.32 -18.16 15.64
CA GLN A 147 -10.71 -18.32 17.05
C GLN A 147 -10.13 -17.20 17.93
N LEU A 148 -8.87 -16.83 17.71
CA LEU A 148 -8.22 -15.73 18.45
C LEU A 148 -8.78 -14.36 18.06
N TYR A 149 -9.21 -14.18 16.80
CA TYR A 149 -9.88 -12.93 16.39
C TYR A 149 -11.20 -12.75 17.16
N ARG A 150 -12.02 -13.80 17.28
CA ARG A 150 -13.28 -13.74 18.04
C ARG A 150 -13.09 -13.37 19.51
N ILE A 151 -11.94 -13.71 20.10
CA ILE A 151 -11.58 -13.36 21.49
C ILE A 151 -11.01 -11.94 21.58
N HIS A 152 -9.98 -11.61 20.79
CA HIS A 152 -9.18 -10.40 20.96
C HIS A 152 -9.64 -9.19 20.12
N LEU A 153 -10.57 -9.40 19.19
CA LEU A 153 -11.11 -8.40 18.26
C LEU A 153 -12.64 -8.36 18.31
N ALA A 154 -13.26 -8.78 19.41
CA ALA A 154 -14.73 -8.87 19.55
C ALA A 154 -15.50 -7.57 19.20
N SER A 155 -14.86 -6.41 19.38
CA SER A 155 -15.42 -5.09 19.05
C SER A 155 -14.97 -4.52 17.69
N TYR A 156 -14.24 -5.30 16.87
CA TYR A 156 -13.79 -4.86 15.56
C TYR A 156 -14.94 -4.95 14.53
N PRO A 157 -15.32 -3.87 13.82
CA PRO A 157 -16.49 -3.88 12.94
C PRO A 157 -16.47 -4.97 11.85
N ASP A 158 -15.33 -5.19 11.20
CA ASP A 158 -15.20 -6.19 10.13
C ASP A 158 -14.81 -7.59 10.64
N LEU A 159 -15.00 -7.91 11.93
CA LEU A 159 -14.59 -9.18 12.53
C LEU A 159 -15.13 -10.41 11.78
N LEU A 160 -16.41 -10.39 11.37
CA LEU A 160 -17.02 -11.49 10.65
C LEU A 160 -16.35 -11.73 9.29
N LEU A 161 -16.01 -10.65 8.57
CA LEU A 161 -15.31 -10.71 7.29
C LEU A 161 -13.85 -11.17 7.47
N LEU A 162 -13.15 -10.67 8.49
CA LEU A 162 -11.80 -11.11 8.86
C LEU A 162 -11.77 -12.62 9.16
N CYS A 163 -12.74 -13.12 9.95
CA CYS A 163 -12.89 -14.55 10.23
C CYS A 163 -13.18 -15.33 8.94
N SER A 164 -14.13 -14.90 8.10
CA SER A 164 -14.48 -15.57 6.86
C SER A 164 -13.29 -15.69 5.89
N ILE A 165 -12.52 -14.61 5.70
CA ILE A 165 -11.32 -14.63 4.86
C ILE A 165 -10.24 -15.54 5.45
N ALA A 166 -10.10 -15.60 6.77
CA ALA A 166 -9.17 -16.54 7.41
C ALA A 166 -9.61 -18.01 7.29
N GLU A 167 -10.91 -18.28 7.37
CA GLU A 167 -11.51 -19.62 7.35
C GLU A 167 -11.60 -20.22 5.95
N HIS A 168 -11.85 -19.39 4.94
CA HIS A 168 -12.14 -19.84 3.56
C HIS A 168 -11.24 -19.17 2.50
N GLY A 169 -10.70 -18.00 2.78
CA GLY A 169 -10.06 -17.13 1.79
C GLY A 169 -11.04 -16.16 1.16
N VAL A 170 -10.49 -15.12 0.53
CA VAL A 170 -11.25 -14.14 -0.25
C VAL A 170 -11.98 -14.85 -1.38
N ILE A 171 -13.29 -14.67 -1.42
CA ILE A 171 -14.15 -14.94 -2.57
C ILE A 171 -14.30 -13.59 -3.29
N PRO A 172 -13.66 -13.39 -4.46
CA PRO A 172 -13.80 -12.15 -5.21
C PRO A 172 -15.21 -12.02 -5.80
N HIS A 173 -15.72 -10.80 -5.83
CA HIS A 173 -16.90 -10.46 -6.62
C HIS A 173 -16.48 -10.14 -8.05
N TRP A 174 -17.15 -10.77 -9.02
CA TRP A 174 -16.90 -10.58 -10.44
C TRP A 174 -18.15 -9.97 -11.09
N HIS A 175 -17.98 -8.99 -11.97
CA HIS A 175 -19.13 -8.39 -12.69
C HIS A 175 -19.87 -9.41 -13.58
N ASN A 176 -19.18 -10.48 -14.01
CA ASN A 176 -19.77 -11.65 -14.65
C ASN A 176 -19.20 -12.92 -13.99
N GLU A 177 -20.04 -13.76 -13.41
CA GLU A 177 -19.62 -15.02 -12.77
C GLU A 177 -19.13 -16.06 -13.78
N ASN A 178 -19.64 -16.01 -15.02
CA ASN A 178 -19.15 -16.76 -16.18
C ASN A 178 -18.46 -15.82 -17.18
N PRO A 179 -17.20 -15.40 -16.94
CA PRO A 179 -16.45 -14.62 -17.91
C PRO A 179 -16.12 -15.50 -19.11
N ASP A 180 -16.53 -15.03 -20.29
CA ASP A 180 -16.51 -15.73 -21.58
C ASP A 180 -15.42 -16.82 -21.71
N MET A 181 -15.87 -18.05 -22.00
CA MET A 181 -15.11 -19.30 -21.90
C MET A 181 -14.14 -19.52 -23.06
N SER A 182 -13.94 -18.50 -23.90
CA SER A 182 -12.91 -18.49 -24.94
C SER A 182 -11.51 -18.72 -24.34
N THR A 183 -10.73 -19.58 -24.99
CA THR A 183 -9.31 -19.78 -24.67
C THR A 183 -8.55 -18.49 -24.94
N ARG A 184 -8.25 -17.73 -23.89
CA ARG A 184 -7.43 -16.52 -24.00
C ARG A 184 -5.96 -16.88 -24.18
N PRO A 185 -5.23 -16.19 -25.07
CA PRO A 185 -3.80 -16.42 -25.22
C PRO A 185 -3.06 -16.13 -23.89
N VAL A 186 -1.99 -16.88 -23.65
CA VAL A 186 -1.09 -16.64 -22.52
C VAL A 186 -0.43 -15.29 -22.73
N SER A 187 -0.57 -14.38 -21.76
CA SER A 187 0.06 -13.06 -21.84
C SER A 187 1.57 -13.17 -21.73
N ASP A 188 2.29 -12.60 -22.70
CA ASP A 188 3.74 -12.47 -22.65
C ASP A 188 4.18 -11.52 -21.52
N ASN A 189 5.28 -11.87 -20.85
CA ASN A 189 5.88 -11.02 -19.83
C ASN A 189 6.50 -9.77 -20.44
N TYR A 190 6.37 -8.62 -19.75
CA TYR A 190 7.01 -7.39 -20.17
C TYR A 190 8.54 -7.53 -20.23
N LEU A 191 9.19 -6.77 -21.12
CA LEU A 191 10.64 -6.80 -21.30
C LEU A 191 11.42 -6.62 -19.98
N SER A 192 10.90 -5.84 -19.02
CA SER A 192 11.53 -5.68 -17.70
C SER A 192 11.53 -6.97 -16.86
N ALA A 193 10.48 -7.80 -16.95
CA ALA A 193 10.41 -9.11 -16.33
C ALA A 193 11.24 -10.17 -17.06
N VAL A 194 11.37 -10.08 -18.39
CA VAL A 194 12.29 -10.91 -19.16
C VAL A 194 13.75 -10.57 -18.84
N ALA A 195 14.08 -9.29 -18.68
CA ALA A 195 15.42 -8.82 -18.30
C ALA A 195 15.79 -9.22 -16.86
N GLY A 196 14.92 -8.98 -15.89
CA GLY A 196 15.12 -9.36 -14.49
C GLY A 196 14.63 -10.76 -14.12
N SER A 197 14.61 -11.71 -15.07
CA SER A 197 13.99 -13.04 -14.89
C SER A 197 14.54 -13.80 -13.68
N ALA A 198 15.84 -13.71 -13.42
CA ALA A 198 16.49 -14.30 -12.25
C ALA A 198 15.84 -13.87 -10.91
N VAL A 199 15.59 -12.57 -10.75
CA VAL A 199 15.00 -11.98 -9.54
C VAL A 199 13.51 -12.29 -9.46
N LEU A 200 12.79 -12.26 -10.58
CA LEU A 200 11.38 -12.62 -10.63
C LEU A 200 11.16 -14.10 -10.26
N THR A 201 11.89 -15.02 -10.90
CA THR A 201 11.82 -16.46 -10.59
C THR A 201 12.10 -16.73 -9.12
N HIS A 202 13.16 -16.14 -8.54
CA HIS A 202 13.46 -16.31 -7.12
C HIS A 202 12.29 -15.86 -6.21
N ARG A 203 11.60 -14.76 -6.54
CA ARG A 203 10.44 -14.27 -5.76
C ARG A 203 9.21 -15.15 -5.89
N LEU A 204 8.85 -15.54 -7.12
CA LEU A 204 7.71 -16.44 -7.36
C LEU A 204 7.93 -17.81 -6.68
N LEU A 205 9.17 -18.29 -6.66
CA LEU A 205 9.55 -19.50 -5.93
C LEU A 205 9.55 -19.31 -4.41
N LYS A 206 9.93 -18.13 -3.87
CA LYS A 206 9.73 -17.82 -2.44
C LYS A 206 8.25 -18.04 -2.08
N ASP A 207 7.31 -17.52 -2.87
CA ASP A 207 5.88 -17.70 -2.60
C ASP A 207 5.40 -19.16 -2.73
N TYR A 208 5.99 -19.93 -3.65
CA TYR A 208 5.75 -21.38 -3.76
C TYR A 208 6.17 -22.11 -2.48
N TYR A 209 7.39 -21.88 -2.00
CA TYR A 209 7.90 -22.51 -0.78
C TYR A 209 7.15 -22.06 0.49
N HIS A 210 6.53 -20.87 0.49
CA HIS A 210 5.63 -20.43 1.56
C HIS A 210 4.20 -21.00 1.44
N GLY A 211 3.89 -21.80 0.40
CA GLY A 211 2.57 -22.40 0.19
C GLY A 211 1.52 -21.45 -0.40
N ARG A 212 1.94 -20.28 -0.90
CA ARG A 212 1.04 -19.22 -1.36
C ARG A 212 0.52 -19.47 -2.78
N CYS A 213 1.30 -20.14 -3.62
CA CYS A 213 0.98 -20.48 -5.01
C CYS A 213 1.30 -21.95 -5.34
N ILE A 214 0.86 -22.43 -6.51
CA ILE A 214 1.32 -23.69 -7.12
C ILE A 214 1.97 -23.42 -8.47
N LEU A 215 2.80 -24.39 -8.92
CA LEU A 215 3.48 -24.37 -10.21
C LEU A 215 2.98 -25.54 -11.08
N ALA A 216 2.81 -25.32 -12.38
CA ALA A 216 2.50 -26.36 -13.35
C ALA A 216 2.97 -25.93 -14.75
N ARG A 217 3.05 -26.85 -15.72
CA ARG A 217 3.39 -26.47 -17.11
C ARG A 217 2.23 -25.67 -17.71
N ILE A 218 2.56 -24.69 -18.54
CA ILE A 218 1.57 -23.80 -19.17
C ILE A 218 0.45 -24.56 -19.93
N PRO A 219 0.73 -25.62 -20.72
CA PRO A 219 -0.34 -26.36 -21.41
C PRO A 219 -1.38 -26.99 -20.47
N ASP A 220 -0.96 -27.49 -19.30
CA ASP A 220 -1.86 -28.11 -18.33
C ASP A 220 -2.74 -27.07 -17.61
N LEU A 221 -2.23 -25.84 -17.43
CA LEU A 221 -2.98 -24.72 -16.87
C LEU A 221 -3.98 -24.15 -17.88
N VAL A 222 -3.57 -23.95 -19.15
CA VAL A 222 -4.42 -23.40 -20.21
C VAL A 222 -5.57 -24.36 -20.59
N ALA A 223 -5.40 -25.66 -20.40
CA ALA A 223 -6.48 -26.64 -20.55
C ALA A 223 -7.63 -26.46 -19.54
N HIS A 224 -7.44 -25.71 -18.45
CA HIS A 224 -8.48 -25.43 -17.46
C HIS A 224 -9.30 -24.19 -17.86
N PRO A 225 -10.61 -24.28 -18.15
CA PRO A 225 -11.37 -23.18 -18.78
C PRO A 225 -11.37 -21.85 -17.99
N ALA A 226 -11.35 -21.93 -16.65
CA ALA A 226 -11.31 -20.76 -15.76
C ALA A 226 -9.90 -20.21 -15.49
N PHE A 227 -8.85 -20.74 -16.14
CA PHE A 227 -7.50 -20.19 -16.02
C PHE A 227 -7.37 -18.87 -16.80
N ARG A 228 -6.70 -17.89 -16.19
CA ARG A 228 -6.40 -16.60 -16.79
C ARG A 228 -4.92 -16.29 -16.50
N SER A 229 -4.13 -16.11 -17.54
CA SER A 229 -2.71 -15.76 -17.42
C SER A 229 -2.50 -14.28 -17.72
N SER A 230 -1.91 -13.58 -16.76
CA SER A 230 -1.56 -12.17 -16.83
C SER A 230 -0.05 -11.96 -16.73
N ALA A 231 0.45 -10.95 -17.43
CA ALA A 231 1.88 -10.67 -17.54
C ALA A 231 2.49 -10.22 -16.22
N PHE A 232 3.77 -10.50 -16.01
CA PHE A 232 4.58 -9.83 -15.00
C PHE A 232 5.37 -8.65 -15.60
N ALA A 233 5.52 -7.60 -14.80
CA ALA A 233 6.45 -6.50 -15.04
C ALA A 233 7.34 -6.29 -13.80
N LEU A 234 8.57 -5.82 -14.02
CA LEU A 234 9.47 -5.39 -12.94
C LEU A 234 9.73 -3.88 -13.01
N VAL A 235 9.79 -3.25 -11.84
CA VAL A 235 10.11 -1.82 -11.69
C VAL A 235 11.27 -1.64 -10.70
N PRO A 236 12.28 -0.79 -10.97
CA PRO A 236 13.38 -0.53 -10.02
C PRO A 236 12.88 -0.02 -8.66
N LYS A 237 13.49 -0.50 -7.56
CA LYS A 237 13.16 -0.03 -6.21
C LYS A 237 14.19 1.01 -5.77
N LYS A 238 13.76 2.27 -5.54
CA LYS A 238 14.66 3.36 -5.10
C LYS A 238 15.96 3.44 -5.93
N ASP A 239 15.81 3.34 -7.25
CA ASP A 239 16.89 3.44 -8.24
C ASP A 239 17.95 2.31 -8.16
N ILE A 240 17.67 1.25 -7.40
CA ILE A 240 18.42 -0.02 -7.42
C ILE A 240 18.18 -0.74 -8.77
N PRO A 241 19.23 -1.26 -9.44
CA PRO A 241 19.11 -2.02 -10.68
C PRO A 241 18.17 -3.23 -10.57
N LEU A 242 17.46 -3.54 -11.67
CA LEU A 242 16.47 -4.62 -11.74
C LEU A 242 17.02 -6.01 -11.39
N HIS A 243 18.32 -6.24 -11.57
CA HIS A 243 18.99 -7.50 -11.24
C HIS A 243 19.37 -7.64 -9.76
N ILE A 244 19.16 -6.59 -8.94
CA ILE A 244 19.48 -6.57 -7.50
C ILE A 244 18.18 -6.53 -6.68
N ASP A 245 17.37 -5.48 -6.82
CA ASP A 245 16.08 -5.36 -6.11
C ASP A 245 15.07 -4.53 -6.92
N CYS A 246 13.91 -5.13 -7.18
CA CYS A 246 12.83 -4.55 -7.94
C CYS A 246 11.50 -4.59 -7.16
N ARG A 247 10.42 -4.11 -7.77
CA ARG A 247 9.05 -4.43 -7.41
C ARG A 247 8.48 -5.33 -8.50
N THR A 248 7.87 -6.44 -8.10
CA THR A 248 7.12 -7.31 -9.02
C THR A 248 5.71 -6.76 -9.15
N ILE A 249 5.23 -6.59 -10.37
CA ILE A 249 3.86 -6.24 -10.69
C ILE A 249 3.26 -7.41 -11.46
N HIS A 250 2.12 -7.91 -10.99
CA HIS A 250 1.27 -8.82 -11.76
C HIS A 250 0.26 -7.94 -12.48
N ASP A 251 0.42 -7.75 -13.79
CA ASP A 251 -0.43 -6.84 -14.55
C ASP A 251 -1.80 -7.45 -14.83
N LEU A 252 -2.68 -7.25 -13.86
CA LEU A 252 -4.08 -7.64 -13.90
C LEU A 252 -4.97 -6.56 -14.54
N SER A 253 -4.39 -5.50 -15.14
CA SER A 253 -5.10 -4.42 -15.82
C SER A 253 -5.12 -4.53 -17.36
N ALA A 254 -4.41 -5.52 -17.91
CA ALA A 254 -4.40 -5.83 -19.34
C ALA A 254 -5.08 -7.19 -19.66
N PRO A 255 -5.66 -7.36 -20.86
CA PRO A 255 -6.03 -6.30 -21.80
C PRO A 255 -7.28 -5.53 -21.33
N ARG A 256 -7.32 -4.22 -21.57
CA ARG A 256 -8.41 -3.34 -21.10
C ARG A 256 -9.78 -3.79 -21.61
N GLY A 257 -10.78 -3.73 -20.74
CA GLY A 257 -12.17 -4.17 -20.99
C GLY A 257 -12.38 -5.68 -20.79
N ALA A 258 -11.30 -6.44 -20.58
CA ALA A 258 -11.34 -7.87 -20.35
C ALA A 258 -10.37 -8.32 -19.24
N SER A 259 -9.60 -7.41 -18.62
CA SER A 259 -8.60 -7.77 -17.62
C SER A 259 -9.25 -8.28 -16.33
N ILE A 260 -8.46 -8.91 -15.45
CA ILE A 260 -8.94 -9.35 -14.14
C ILE A 260 -9.45 -8.15 -13.32
N ASN A 261 -8.84 -6.97 -13.47
CA ASN A 261 -9.30 -5.74 -12.82
C ASN A 261 -10.59 -5.19 -13.44
N ASP A 262 -10.80 -5.30 -14.76
CA ASP A 262 -12.08 -4.93 -15.40
C ASP A 262 -13.20 -5.91 -15.05
N MET A 263 -12.86 -7.16 -14.78
CA MET A 263 -13.81 -8.20 -14.34
C MET A 263 -14.13 -8.15 -12.84
N THR A 264 -13.28 -7.52 -12.02
CA THR A 264 -13.45 -7.45 -10.56
C THR A 264 -14.46 -6.36 -10.21
N ASP A 265 -15.53 -6.72 -9.51
CA ASP A 265 -16.47 -5.72 -9.00
C ASP A 265 -15.88 -5.04 -7.76
N SER A 266 -15.35 -3.82 -7.95
CA SER A 266 -14.75 -3.06 -6.86
C SER A 266 -15.77 -2.51 -5.86
N GLN A 267 -17.07 -2.49 -6.17
CA GLN A 267 -18.11 -1.97 -5.26
C GLN A 267 -18.29 -2.86 -4.02
N TRP A 268 -18.00 -4.15 -4.14
CA TRP A 268 -18.04 -5.12 -3.05
C TRP A 268 -16.73 -5.26 -2.28
N THR A 269 -15.71 -4.45 -2.62
CA THR A 269 -14.43 -4.49 -1.92
C THR A 269 -14.49 -3.68 -0.63
N SER A 270 -13.91 -4.22 0.44
CA SER A 270 -13.96 -3.61 1.77
C SER A 270 -13.34 -2.21 1.79
N ASP A 271 -13.88 -1.34 2.64
CA ASP A 271 -13.47 0.05 2.75
C ASP A 271 -11.94 0.21 2.94
N ALA A 272 -11.26 0.68 1.89
CA ALA A 272 -9.82 0.94 1.88
C ALA A 272 -9.45 2.35 2.38
N ARG A 273 -10.40 3.14 2.91
CA ARG A 273 -10.10 4.44 3.53
C ARG A 273 -9.31 4.25 4.83
N TRP A 274 -8.31 5.11 4.99
CA TRP A 274 -7.44 5.22 6.15
C TRP A 274 -7.57 6.62 6.74
N ASP A 275 -7.13 6.78 7.97
CA ASP A 275 -7.24 8.06 8.67
C ASP A 275 -6.26 9.08 8.03
N PRO A 276 -6.60 10.38 7.97
CA PRO A 276 -5.83 11.37 7.21
C PRO A 276 -4.49 11.73 7.89
N PHE A 277 -3.46 12.05 7.10
CA PHE A 277 -2.08 12.18 7.61
C PHE A 277 -1.89 13.26 8.69
N TYR A 278 -2.72 14.32 8.71
CA TYR A 278 -2.60 15.40 9.69
C TYR A 278 -2.81 14.94 11.14
N ILE A 279 -3.44 13.78 11.37
CA ILE A 279 -3.63 13.25 12.73
C ILE A 279 -2.30 12.89 13.41
N ILE A 280 -1.25 12.64 12.63
CA ILE A 280 0.12 12.43 13.14
C ILE A 280 0.59 13.72 13.84
N ALA A 281 0.43 14.88 13.20
CA ALA A 281 0.72 16.18 13.78
C ALA A 281 -0.18 16.47 15.00
N GLN A 282 -1.49 16.23 14.88
CA GLN A 282 -2.42 16.43 16.01
C GLN A 282 -2.08 15.56 17.23
N ARG A 283 -1.58 14.33 17.03
CA ARG A 283 -1.12 13.48 18.14
C ARG A 283 0.09 14.09 18.84
N VAL A 284 1.08 14.58 18.08
CA VAL A 284 2.25 15.27 18.64
C VAL A 284 1.84 16.51 19.41
N LEU A 285 1.02 17.40 18.81
CA LEU A 285 0.55 18.63 19.46
C LEU A 285 -0.27 18.34 20.73
N LYS A 286 -1.18 17.35 20.69
CA LYS A 286 -1.97 16.94 21.87
C LYS A 286 -1.10 16.41 23.00
N LEU A 287 -0.06 15.63 22.70
CA LEU A 287 0.89 15.15 23.70
C LEU A 287 1.76 16.28 24.24
N ARG A 288 2.23 17.20 23.39
CA ARG A 288 3.03 18.37 23.78
C ARG A 288 2.26 19.31 24.71
N SER A 289 1.00 19.59 24.39
CA SER A 289 0.12 20.41 25.23
C SER A 289 -0.19 19.76 26.59
N ARG A 290 -0.39 18.44 26.63
CA ARG A 290 -0.72 17.72 27.86
C ARG A 290 0.49 17.41 28.75
N TYR A 291 1.66 17.21 28.16
CA TYR A 291 2.89 16.82 28.84
C TYR A 291 4.08 17.64 28.31
N PRO A 292 4.11 18.96 28.58
CA PRO A 292 5.11 19.87 28.00
C PRO A 292 6.54 19.40 28.27
N ASP A 293 6.83 19.01 29.51
CA ASP A 293 8.16 18.64 30.02
C ASP A 293 8.56 17.17 29.78
N ARG A 294 7.86 16.45 28.91
CA ARG A 294 8.12 15.02 28.64
C ARG A 294 8.53 14.80 27.18
N PRO A 295 9.52 13.94 26.91
CA PRO A 295 9.86 13.61 25.54
C PRO A 295 8.77 12.74 24.91
N ILE A 296 8.55 12.95 23.61
CA ILE A 296 7.57 12.26 22.79
C ILE A 296 8.33 11.54 21.69
N TYR A 297 8.05 10.25 21.50
CA TYR A 297 8.71 9.44 20.49
C TYR A 297 7.70 8.80 19.55
N ALA A 298 8.14 8.57 18.32
CA ALA A 298 7.43 7.78 17.33
C ALA A 298 8.15 6.46 17.07
N LEU A 299 7.37 5.38 16.92
CA LEU A 299 7.81 4.10 16.38
C LEU A 299 7.18 3.90 15.00
N GLY A 300 8.02 3.72 13.99
CA GLY A 300 7.63 3.39 12.62
C GLY A 300 7.73 1.89 12.37
N ALA A 301 6.74 1.33 11.69
CA ALA A 301 6.53 -0.10 11.50
C ALA A 301 6.02 -0.40 10.08
N ASP A 302 6.35 -1.57 9.55
CA ASP A 302 6.00 -1.99 8.18
C ASP A 302 5.67 -3.49 8.17
N ILE A 303 4.49 -3.87 7.66
CA ILE A 303 4.03 -5.27 7.66
C ILE A 303 4.82 -6.10 6.64
N ALA A 304 5.38 -7.23 7.06
CA ALA A 304 6.11 -8.12 6.15
C ALA A 304 5.16 -8.75 5.11
N ASP A 305 5.61 -8.87 3.85
CA ASP A 305 4.92 -9.47 2.69
C ASP A 305 3.46 -8.99 2.39
N ALA A 306 2.89 -8.07 3.19
CA ALA A 306 1.61 -7.37 3.04
C ALA A 306 0.46 -8.22 2.44
N PHE A 307 0.09 -7.95 1.18
CA PHE A 307 -1.04 -8.61 0.49
C PHE A 307 -0.92 -10.14 0.45
N LEU A 308 0.30 -10.68 0.44
CA LEU A 308 0.56 -12.12 0.34
C LEU A 308 0.12 -12.91 1.59
N HIS A 309 -0.18 -12.23 2.70
CA HIS A 309 -0.82 -12.85 3.86
C HIS A 309 -2.32 -13.11 3.66
N VAL A 310 -2.98 -12.34 2.80
CA VAL A 310 -4.42 -12.42 2.52
C VAL A 310 -4.65 -13.54 1.51
N PRO A 311 -5.26 -14.67 1.90
CA PRO A 311 -5.44 -15.79 0.99
C PRO A 311 -6.70 -15.57 0.13
N VAL A 312 -6.62 -15.94 -1.15
CA VAL A 312 -7.76 -16.12 -2.06
C VAL A 312 -8.27 -17.55 -1.93
N HIS A 313 -9.58 -17.71 -1.96
CA HIS A 313 -10.26 -19.00 -1.94
C HIS A 313 -9.91 -19.81 -3.21
N ALA A 314 -9.56 -21.09 -3.06
CA ALA A 314 -8.90 -21.86 -4.12
C ALA A 314 -9.68 -21.96 -5.44
N LYS A 315 -11.03 -21.93 -5.41
CA LYS A 315 -11.88 -21.88 -6.62
C LYS A 315 -11.64 -20.65 -7.52
N HIS A 316 -11.13 -19.55 -6.96
CA HIS A 316 -10.89 -18.29 -7.70
C HIS A 316 -9.40 -18.05 -7.99
N ALA A 317 -8.50 -18.91 -7.52
CA ALA A 317 -7.06 -18.74 -7.71
C ALA A 317 -6.65 -18.80 -9.20
N SER A 318 -7.42 -19.50 -10.04
CA SER A 318 -7.17 -19.60 -11.48
C SER A 318 -7.24 -18.25 -12.22
N ALA A 319 -7.85 -17.22 -11.62
CA ALA A 319 -7.83 -15.84 -12.12
C ALA A 319 -6.45 -15.17 -11.98
N PHE A 320 -5.60 -15.65 -11.07
CA PHE A 320 -4.31 -15.05 -10.71
C PHE A 320 -3.14 -15.88 -11.27
N GLY A 321 -3.24 -16.25 -12.54
CA GLY A 321 -2.21 -16.97 -13.28
C GLY A 321 -1.15 -16.07 -13.90
N GLY A 322 0.05 -16.60 -14.12
CA GLY A 322 1.11 -15.95 -14.88
C GLY A 322 2.21 -16.94 -15.29
N THR A 323 3.19 -16.49 -16.07
CA THR A 323 4.27 -17.34 -16.60
C THR A 323 5.62 -16.97 -16.00
N ILE A 324 6.43 -17.95 -15.58
CA ILE A 324 7.81 -17.71 -15.16
C ILE A 324 8.66 -17.41 -16.41
N PRO A 325 9.31 -16.23 -16.54
CA PRO A 325 9.99 -15.85 -17.77
C PRO A 325 11.09 -16.83 -18.18
N ARG A 326 11.24 -17.05 -19.49
CA ARG A 326 12.21 -17.98 -20.10
C ARG A 326 12.01 -19.46 -19.72
N THR A 327 10.81 -19.84 -19.27
CA THR A 327 10.43 -21.24 -18.96
C THR A 327 9.06 -21.56 -19.55
N GLN A 328 8.68 -22.85 -19.54
CA GLN A 328 7.33 -23.33 -19.88
C GLN A 328 6.45 -23.57 -18.64
N VAL A 329 6.78 -22.90 -17.53
CA VAL A 329 6.14 -23.09 -16.22
C VAL A 329 5.29 -21.88 -15.87
N GLY A 330 4.02 -22.13 -15.57
CA GLY A 330 3.09 -21.17 -15.02
C GLY A 330 3.01 -21.25 -13.50
N ILE A 331 2.63 -20.11 -12.90
CA ILE A 331 2.29 -19.96 -11.50
C ILE A 331 0.78 -19.70 -11.40
N VAL A 332 0.13 -20.28 -10.38
CA VAL A 332 -1.20 -19.89 -9.93
C VAL A 332 -1.11 -19.34 -8.52
N SER A 333 -1.26 -18.02 -8.38
CA SER A 333 -1.25 -17.35 -7.08
C SER A 333 -2.55 -17.59 -6.33
N GLY A 334 -2.47 -18.10 -5.11
CA GLY A 334 -3.64 -18.28 -4.25
C GLY A 334 -3.78 -17.19 -3.18
N SER A 335 -2.99 -16.12 -3.22
CA SER A 335 -3.05 -14.97 -2.29
C SER A 335 -3.36 -13.70 -3.06
N ALA A 336 -3.79 -12.65 -2.36
CA ALA A 336 -3.97 -11.34 -2.98
C ALA A 336 -2.62 -10.83 -3.52
N VAL A 337 -2.58 -10.47 -4.80
CA VAL A 337 -1.33 -10.10 -5.49
C VAL A 337 -1.20 -8.60 -5.70
N PHE A 338 0.04 -8.13 -5.85
CA PHE A 338 0.31 -6.74 -6.20
C PHE A 338 -0.03 -6.47 -7.67
N GLY A 339 -1.06 -5.67 -7.90
CA GLY A 339 -1.62 -5.35 -9.22
C GLY A 339 -3.13 -5.60 -9.33
N TRP A 340 -3.71 -6.38 -8.42
CA TRP A 340 -5.15 -6.58 -8.35
C TRP A 340 -5.84 -5.39 -7.68
N THR A 341 -6.92 -4.88 -8.28
CA THR A 341 -7.61 -3.66 -7.82
C THR A 341 -8.27 -3.81 -6.45
N ALA A 342 -8.64 -5.04 -6.04
CA ALA A 342 -9.26 -5.32 -4.74
C ALA A 342 -8.28 -5.67 -3.62
N SER A 343 -7.00 -5.98 -3.93
CA SER A 343 -5.98 -6.31 -2.92
C SER A 343 -5.91 -5.28 -1.76
N PRO A 344 -5.97 -3.95 -2.02
CA PRO A 344 -5.94 -2.96 -0.93
C PRO A 344 -7.14 -3.03 0.01
N GLY A 345 -8.34 -3.33 -0.51
CA GLY A 345 -9.58 -3.42 0.29
C GLY A 345 -9.56 -4.63 1.22
N TYR A 346 -9.30 -5.81 0.68
CA TYR A 346 -9.19 -7.03 1.50
C TYR A 346 -8.01 -6.99 2.47
N PHE A 347 -6.90 -6.34 2.12
CA PHE A 347 -5.82 -6.10 3.07
C PHE A 347 -6.19 -5.08 4.16
N ALA A 348 -7.02 -4.07 3.85
CA ALA A 348 -7.48 -3.10 4.85
C ALA A 348 -8.28 -3.78 5.98
N VAL A 349 -9.04 -4.85 5.72
CA VAL A 349 -9.71 -5.67 6.75
C VAL A 349 -8.71 -6.23 7.78
N PHE A 350 -7.53 -6.67 7.33
CA PHE A 350 -6.49 -7.18 8.22
C PHE A 350 -5.71 -6.03 8.89
N GLY A 351 -5.31 -5.01 8.14
CA GLY A 351 -4.59 -3.87 8.70
C GLY A 351 -5.41 -3.14 9.77
N LYS A 352 -6.66 -2.78 9.47
CA LYS A 352 -7.57 -2.13 10.42
C LYS A 352 -7.81 -2.99 11.67
N ALA A 353 -7.77 -4.32 11.58
CA ALA A 353 -7.82 -5.20 12.75
C ALA A 353 -6.59 -5.04 13.68
N VAL A 354 -5.36 -4.91 13.12
CA VAL A 354 -4.16 -4.58 13.91
C VAL A 354 -4.31 -3.22 14.59
N ARG A 355 -4.76 -2.20 13.84
CA ARG A 355 -5.02 -0.86 14.39
C ARG A 355 -6.07 -0.87 15.51
N HIS A 356 -7.13 -1.66 15.34
CA HIS A 356 -8.19 -1.84 16.34
C HIS A 356 -7.66 -2.51 17.60
N TYR A 357 -6.87 -3.59 17.45
CA TYR A 357 -6.20 -4.23 18.57
C TYR A 357 -5.33 -3.22 19.33
N GLN A 358 -4.50 -2.43 18.64
CA GLN A 358 -3.65 -1.42 19.28
C GLN A 358 -4.48 -0.37 20.04
N ARG A 359 -5.44 0.28 19.36
CA ARG A 359 -6.25 1.39 19.92
C ARG A 359 -7.20 0.99 21.06
N THR A 360 -7.57 -0.29 21.16
CA THR A 360 -8.36 -0.81 22.30
C THR A 360 -7.51 -1.15 23.54
N GLY A 361 -6.18 -1.17 23.40
CA GLY A 361 -5.25 -1.32 24.51
C GLY A 361 -4.98 -0.01 25.24
N ARG A 362 -4.41 -0.14 26.43
CA ARG A 362 -4.04 0.96 27.33
C ARG A 362 -2.80 0.58 28.15
N SER A 363 -2.02 1.59 28.55
CA SER A 363 -1.11 1.51 29.72
C SER A 363 -1.68 2.37 30.83
N TYR A 364 -1.04 2.38 31.99
CA TYR A 364 -1.22 3.48 32.94
C TYR A 364 -0.26 4.63 32.59
N VAL A 365 -0.65 5.85 32.97
CA VAL A 365 0.16 7.06 32.94
C VAL A 365 -0.26 7.88 34.16
N GLN A 366 0.66 8.08 35.12
CA GLN A 366 0.38 8.80 36.37
C GLN A 366 -0.83 8.23 37.13
N GLY A 367 -0.99 6.89 37.11
CA GLY A 367 -2.10 6.17 37.74
C GLY A 367 -3.41 6.12 36.94
N PHE A 368 -3.52 6.80 35.80
CA PHE A 368 -4.73 6.79 34.97
C PHE A 368 -4.59 5.87 33.74
N PRO A 369 -5.64 5.09 33.38
CA PRO A 369 -5.60 4.23 32.21
C PRO A 369 -5.73 5.04 30.90
N GLU A 370 -4.66 5.08 30.12
CA GLU A 370 -4.56 5.89 28.88
C GLU A 370 -4.44 4.99 27.64
N PRO A 371 -5.36 5.08 26.66
CA PRO A 371 -5.36 4.23 25.48
C PRO A 371 -4.14 4.50 24.58
N PHE A 372 -3.71 3.49 23.83
CA PHE A 372 -2.64 3.66 22.84
C PHE A 372 -3.15 4.34 21.57
N TRP A 373 -2.29 5.15 20.96
CA TRP A 373 -2.55 5.76 19.67
C TRP A 373 -1.71 5.10 18.58
N SER A 374 -2.32 4.85 17.42
CA SER A 374 -1.61 4.37 16.24
C SER A 374 -2.26 4.87 14.96
N PHE A 375 -1.47 5.42 14.06
CA PHE A 375 -1.79 5.70 12.67
C PHE A 375 -1.41 4.48 11.80
N GLN A 376 -2.17 4.24 10.73
CA GLN A 376 -1.84 3.22 9.73
C GLN A 376 -2.27 3.67 8.35
N TRP A 377 -1.46 3.31 7.35
CA TRP A 377 -1.71 3.51 5.93
C TRP A 377 -1.25 2.28 5.15
N VAL A 378 -2.19 1.37 4.88
CA VAL A 378 -1.88 0.07 4.29
C VAL A 378 -0.87 -0.67 5.18
N ASP A 379 0.35 -0.92 4.70
CA ASP A 379 1.45 -1.62 5.36
C ASP A 379 2.26 -0.73 6.32
N ASP A 380 2.31 0.59 6.07
CA ASP A 380 2.95 1.58 6.96
C ASP A 380 2.14 1.78 8.26
N ILE A 381 2.77 1.62 9.42
CA ILE A 381 2.21 1.91 10.75
C ILE A 381 3.09 2.92 11.49
N VAL A 382 2.46 3.84 12.23
CA VAL A 382 3.13 4.77 13.15
C VAL A 382 2.44 4.74 14.51
N THR A 383 3.20 4.58 15.59
CA THR A 383 2.73 4.73 16.98
C THR A 383 3.45 5.94 17.57
N ILE A 384 2.73 6.85 18.24
CA ILE A 384 3.33 8.07 18.85
C ILE A 384 2.84 8.20 20.29
N GLU A 385 3.80 8.15 21.21
CA GLU A 385 3.56 8.12 22.64
C GLU A 385 4.54 9.01 23.40
N VAL A 386 4.10 9.45 24.57
CA VAL A 386 4.94 10.17 25.54
C VAL A 386 5.72 9.17 26.38
N ASP A 387 6.97 9.52 26.71
CA ASP A 387 7.85 8.70 27.54
C ASP A 387 7.57 8.93 29.03
N ILE A 388 6.63 8.15 29.54
CA ILE A 388 6.24 8.11 30.95
C ILE A 388 6.04 6.64 31.33
N GLU A 389 6.62 6.22 32.45
CA GLU A 389 6.49 4.87 33.01
C GLU A 389 6.85 3.78 31.96
N ASP A 390 6.03 2.75 31.79
CA ASP A 390 6.24 1.65 30.84
C ASP A 390 5.59 1.89 29.46
N ARG A 391 5.06 3.11 29.21
CA ARG A 391 4.16 3.36 28.08
C ARG A 391 4.73 3.00 26.72
N LEU A 392 6.00 3.31 26.45
CA LEU A 392 6.67 2.97 25.18
C LEU A 392 6.82 1.44 25.04
N LEU A 393 7.18 0.74 26.12
CA LEU A 393 7.33 -0.71 26.17
C LEU A 393 5.99 -1.40 25.88
N CYS A 394 4.92 -1.03 26.58
CA CYS A 394 3.61 -1.61 26.39
C CYS A 394 3.01 -1.30 25.02
N ALA A 395 3.26 -0.11 24.47
CA ALA A 395 2.82 0.25 23.12
C ALA A 395 3.54 -0.58 22.03
N GLU A 396 4.85 -0.81 22.16
CA GLU A 396 5.65 -1.62 21.22
C GLU A 396 5.30 -3.12 21.32
N GLN A 397 5.21 -3.66 22.54
CA GLN A 397 4.73 -5.03 22.81
C GLN A 397 3.37 -5.25 22.14
N ARG A 398 2.39 -4.37 22.41
CA ARG A 398 1.03 -4.55 21.92
C ARG A 398 0.93 -4.42 20.39
N LEU A 399 1.70 -3.53 19.77
CA LEU A 399 1.70 -3.41 18.31
C LEU A 399 2.20 -4.72 17.67
N ARG A 400 3.30 -5.27 18.21
CA ARG A 400 3.86 -6.54 17.77
C ARG A 400 2.88 -7.69 17.95
N ASP A 401 2.22 -7.74 19.11
CA ASP A 401 1.19 -8.72 19.42
C ASP A 401 0.00 -8.60 18.46
N GLY A 402 -0.43 -7.39 18.11
CA GLY A 402 -1.48 -7.15 17.12
C GLY A 402 -1.11 -7.66 15.73
N VAL A 403 0.11 -7.39 15.26
CA VAL A 403 0.61 -7.91 13.97
C VAL A 403 0.67 -9.44 13.99
N LYS A 404 1.24 -10.04 15.04
CA LYS A 404 1.37 -11.51 15.19
C LYS A 404 0.01 -12.20 15.36
N LEU A 405 -0.93 -11.57 16.07
CA LEU A 405 -2.33 -12.02 16.17
C LEU A 405 -2.93 -12.15 14.77
N VAL A 406 -2.98 -11.03 14.04
CA VAL A 406 -3.70 -10.92 12.76
C VAL A 406 -3.00 -11.67 11.62
N PHE A 407 -1.70 -11.49 11.42
CA PHE A 407 -0.96 -12.00 10.27
C PHE A 407 -0.14 -13.27 10.54
N GLY A 408 -0.07 -13.72 11.80
CA GLY A 408 0.87 -14.73 12.28
C GLY A 408 2.30 -14.18 12.44
N SER A 409 3.21 -14.98 13.00
CA SER A 409 4.62 -14.54 13.21
C SER A 409 5.31 -14.08 11.93
N GLY A 410 4.93 -14.60 10.75
CA GLY A 410 5.50 -14.20 9.47
C GLY A 410 5.14 -12.78 9.00
N GLY A 411 4.12 -12.13 9.59
CA GLY A 411 3.80 -10.72 9.30
C GLY A 411 4.72 -9.72 10.04
N TRP A 412 5.45 -10.20 11.04
CA TRP A 412 6.44 -9.44 11.79
C TRP A 412 7.86 -9.80 11.34
N HIS A 413 8.72 -8.81 11.20
CA HIS A 413 10.10 -9.00 10.75
C HIS A 413 10.97 -7.87 11.30
N GLU A 414 11.83 -8.16 12.29
CA GLU A 414 12.59 -7.14 13.07
C GLU A 414 13.20 -6.01 12.22
N GLY A 415 13.83 -6.33 11.08
CA GLY A 415 14.43 -5.33 10.17
C GLY A 415 13.45 -4.37 9.46
N LYS A 416 12.13 -4.51 9.65
CA LYS A 416 11.08 -3.60 9.16
C LYS A 416 10.55 -2.64 10.25
N PHE A 417 10.91 -2.85 11.51
CA PHE A 417 10.39 -2.08 12.64
C PHE A 417 11.50 -1.21 13.24
N ARG A 418 11.24 0.09 13.37
CA ARG A 418 12.23 1.05 13.86
C ARG A 418 12.21 1.10 15.39
N THR A 419 13.36 1.42 15.97
CA THR A 419 13.48 1.90 17.35
C THR A 419 12.68 3.20 17.52
N TRP A 420 12.18 3.48 18.73
CA TRP A 420 11.50 4.75 19.03
C TRP A 420 12.42 5.93 18.76
N ALA A 421 11.95 6.97 18.10
CA ALA A 421 12.75 8.13 17.73
C ALA A 421 11.95 9.44 17.79
N GLN A 422 12.65 10.52 18.16
CA GLN A 422 12.10 11.88 18.11
C GLN A 422 12.07 12.44 16.68
N ARG A 423 12.91 11.90 15.79
CA ARG A 423 12.94 12.20 14.36
C ARG A 423 12.70 10.91 13.58
N PHE A 424 11.65 10.87 12.74
CA PHE A 424 11.22 9.63 12.08
C PHE A 424 10.72 9.86 10.65
N HIS A 425 10.78 8.82 9.82
CA HIS A 425 10.24 8.85 8.46
C HIS A 425 8.96 8.02 8.40
N ALA A 426 7.85 8.61 7.96
CA ALA A 426 6.56 7.94 7.81
C ALA A 426 5.72 8.57 6.70
N VAL A 427 4.91 7.75 6.01
CA VAL A 427 4.08 8.13 4.84
C VAL A 427 4.82 8.94 3.76
N GLY A 428 6.14 8.84 3.75
CA GLY A 428 7.00 9.53 2.81
C GLY A 428 7.50 10.91 3.22
N ILE A 429 7.24 11.34 4.45
CA ILE A 429 7.62 12.62 5.07
C ILE A 429 8.61 12.32 6.21
N ASP A 430 9.59 13.19 6.40
CA ASP A 430 10.47 13.22 7.58
C ASP A 430 9.84 14.15 8.63
N TRP A 431 9.67 13.64 9.85
CA TRP A 431 8.99 14.30 10.96
C TRP A 431 10.00 14.58 12.08
N ASN A 432 9.89 15.75 12.71
CA ASN A 432 10.79 16.21 13.75
C ASN A 432 9.99 16.71 14.96
N ILE A 433 9.81 15.85 15.96
CA ILE A 433 8.91 16.06 17.11
C ILE A 433 9.39 17.16 18.08
N PRO A 434 10.71 17.33 18.37
CA PRO A 434 11.19 18.42 19.21
C PRO A 434 10.95 19.80 18.56
N ASP A 435 11.28 19.91 17.28
CA ASP A 435 11.28 21.17 16.53
C ASP A 435 9.94 21.42 15.81
N LEU A 436 8.90 20.61 16.10
CA LEU A 436 7.54 20.61 15.50
C LEU A 436 7.48 20.70 13.96
N THR A 437 8.52 20.27 13.27
CA THR A 437 8.69 20.44 11.81
C THR A 437 8.45 19.16 11.03
N VAL A 438 8.05 19.33 9.77
CA VAL A 438 7.94 18.26 8.76
C VAL A 438 8.66 18.65 7.48
N THR A 439 9.37 17.70 6.88
CA THR A 439 10.24 17.92 5.71
C THR A 439 10.00 16.82 4.69
N ILE A 440 9.99 17.15 3.40
CA ILE A 440 10.00 16.14 2.34
C ILE A 440 11.45 15.69 2.13
N PRO A 441 11.79 14.38 2.17
CA PRO A 441 13.17 13.92 2.07
C PRO A 441 13.86 14.43 0.80
N LEU A 442 15.11 14.88 0.92
CA LEU A 442 15.84 15.47 -0.22
C LEU A 442 15.91 14.50 -1.41
N HIS A 443 16.16 13.21 -1.20
CA HIS A 443 16.16 12.21 -2.29
C HIS A 443 14.80 12.07 -3.01
N LYS A 444 13.68 12.40 -2.35
CA LYS A 444 12.37 12.47 -3.00
C LYS A 444 12.24 13.74 -3.80
N ILE A 445 12.58 14.89 -3.21
CA ILE A 445 12.65 16.17 -3.92
C ILE A 445 13.54 16.02 -5.17
N GLU A 446 14.69 15.35 -5.04
CA GLU A 446 15.63 15.06 -6.12
C GLU A 446 15.13 14.03 -7.12
N LYS A 447 14.49 12.95 -6.68
CA LYS A 447 13.88 11.98 -7.60
C LYS A 447 12.79 12.63 -8.44
N THR A 448 12.07 13.58 -7.86
CA THR A 448 11.22 14.46 -8.64
C THR A 448 12.13 15.33 -9.53
N LYS A 449 13.09 16.15 -9.03
CA LYS A 449 14.04 16.97 -9.85
C LYS A 449 14.66 16.24 -11.07
N LYS A 450 15.01 14.97 -10.92
CA LYS A 450 15.69 14.12 -11.91
C LYS A 450 14.72 13.36 -12.84
N SER A 451 13.43 13.29 -12.53
CA SER A 451 12.46 12.97 -13.58
C SER A 451 12.30 14.20 -14.45
N ALA A 452 12.26 14.03 -15.79
CA ALA A 452 11.97 15.14 -16.72
C ALA A 452 10.69 15.89 -16.31
N GLU A 453 9.78 15.15 -15.68
CA GLU A 453 8.63 15.62 -14.91
C GLU A 453 8.86 16.77 -13.90
N PHE A 454 10.06 17.06 -13.33
CA PHE A 454 10.27 18.20 -12.40
C PHE A 454 11.01 19.39 -12.98
N GLU A 455 11.82 19.23 -14.03
CA GLU A 455 12.01 20.36 -14.94
C GLU A 455 10.63 20.81 -15.48
N LEU A 456 9.73 19.85 -15.71
CA LEU A 456 8.31 20.08 -15.94
C LEU A 456 7.47 20.45 -14.70
N ILE A 457 7.91 20.34 -13.43
CA ILE A 457 7.15 20.86 -12.25
C ILE A 457 7.53 22.30 -11.97
N ALA A 458 8.81 22.62 -12.16
CA ALA A 458 9.25 24.00 -12.36
C ALA A 458 8.56 24.66 -13.58
N GLN A 459 7.81 23.88 -14.39
CA GLN A 459 6.96 24.31 -15.51
C GLN A 459 5.51 23.73 -15.46
N GLY A 460 5.01 23.27 -14.30
CA GLY A 460 3.67 22.68 -14.13
C GLY A 460 3.49 21.16 -14.38
N TYR A 461 3.03 20.42 -13.36
CA TYR A 461 2.72 18.97 -13.38
C TYR A 461 1.25 18.73 -13.86
N LYS A 462 0.76 17.57 -14.36
CA LYS A 462 1.13 16.15 -14.17
C LYS A 462 0.52 15.13 -15.18
N ARG A 463 -0.02 13.97 -14.72
CA ARG A 463 -0.14 12.68 -15.46
C ARG A 463 -1.38 11.85 -15.04
N THR A 464 -1.56 10.68 -15.65
CA THR A 464 -2.87 10.08 -15.99
C THR A 464 -3.45 8.95 -15.10
N ASP A 465 -4.73 9.13 -14.76
CA ASP A 465 -5.83 8.43 -14.05
C ASP A 465 -5.83 6.99 -13.47
N SER A 466 -6.49 6.86 -12.31
CA SER A 466 -7.51 5.81 -12.04
C SER A 466 -8.49 6.17 -10.88
N ARG A 467 -9.76 5.73 -10.92
CA ARG A 467 -10.86 5.88 -9.90
C ARG A 467 -11.79 4.63 -10.02
N VAL A 468 -12.68 4.21 -9.11
CA VAL A 468 -13.18 4.64 -7.78
C VAL A 468 -13.14 3.41 -6.83
N ASP A 469 -13.06 3.50 -5.50
CA ASP A 469 -12.68 4.63 -4.63
C ASP A 469 -11.16 4.60 -4.42
N ARG A 470 -10.55 5.79 -4.33
CA ARG A 470 -9.11 5.94 -4.11
C ARG A 470 -8.83 7.18 -3.25
N LYS A 471 -8.49 6.94 -1.98
CA LYS A 471 -7.68 7.82 -1.10
C LYS A 471 -8.01 9.32 -1.24
N GLN A 472 -8.92 9.83 -0.39
CA GLN A 472 -9.44 11.21 -0.45
C GLN A 472 -8.37 12.20 -0.95
N PRO A 473 -8.64 12.94 -2.04
CA PRO A 473 -7.76 14.03 -2.45
C PRO A 473 -7.69 15.04 -1.30
N VAL A 474 -6.61 15.81 -1.21
CA VAL A 474 -6.67 17.02 -0.39
C VAL A 474 -7.73 17.89 -1.07
N THR A 475 -8.84 18.15 -0.39
CA THR A 475 -9.95 18.96 -0.91
C THR A 475 -9.81 20.41 -0.45
N ALA A 476 -10.52 21.35 -1.07
CA ALA A 476 -10.55 22.73 -0.59
C ALA A 476 -10.98 22.83 0.90
N PRO A 477 -11.99 22.09 1.39
CA PRO A 477 -12.27 21.97 2.83
C PRO A 477 -11.09 21.44 3.68
N MET A 478 -10.29 20.49 3.17
CA MET A 478 -9.09 20.03 3.87
C MET A 478 -7.97 21.08 3.88
N LEU A 479 -7.85 21.89 2.83
CA LEU A 479 -6.99 23.09 2.87
C LEU A 479 -7.49 24.10 3.89
N CYS A 480 -8.79 24.37 3.95
CA CYS A 480 -9.38 25.28 4.92
C CYS A 480 -9.14 24.80 6.37
N GLU A 481 -9.26 23.50 6.65
CA GLU A 481 -8.98 22.97 7.99
C GLU A 481 -7.47 22.86 8.27
N MET A 482 -6.63 22.54 7.29
CA MET A 482 -5.16 22.63 7.43
C MET A 482 -4.72 24.06 7.71
N HIS A 483 -5.32 25.04 7.04
CA HIS A 483 -5.14 26.46 7.33
C HIS A 483 -5.62 26.81 8.73
N ALA A 484 -6.83 26.41 9.13
CA ALA A 484 -7.33 26.65 10.48
C ALA A 484 -6.44 25.98 11.56
N ILE A 485 -5.84 24.83 11.28
CA ILE A 485 -4.87 24.16 12.14
C ILE A 485 -3.53 24.92 12.17
N LEU A 486 -3.09 25.53 11.06
CA LEU A 486 -1.87 26.36 11.00
C LEU A 486 -2.06 27.75 11.62
N GLN A 487 -3.27 28.32 11.60
CA GLN A 487 -3.63 29.56 12.30
C GLN A 487 -3.92 29.34 13.79
N ARG A 488 -4.24 28.10 14.18
CA ARG A 488 -4.18 27.61 15.57
C ARG A 488 -2.80 27.03 15.92
N SER A 489 -1.89 26.95 14.95
CA SER A 489 -0.48 26.63 15.20
C SER A 489 0.16 27.94 15.54
N ASP A 490 0.81 27.88 16.67
CA ASP A 490 1.02 29.04 17.50
C ASP A 490 2.42 29.66 17.09
N ASP A 491 3.13 28.97 16.18
CA ASP A 491 4.46 29.22 15.57
C ASP A 491 4.75 30.63 14.99
N ASN A 492 6.05 30.92 14.81
CA ASN A 492 6.56 32.12 14.15
C ASN A 492 5.84 32.39 12.81
N ARG A 493 5.22 33.57 12.71
CA ARG A 493 4.45 34.05 11.56
C ARG A 493 5.15 33.88 10.21
N GLU A 494 6.47 33.97 10.11
CA GLU A 494 7.18 33.71 8.84
C GLU A 494 7.24 32.21 8.49
N LEU A 495 7.41 31.34 9.48
CA LEU A 495 7.43 29.89 9.33
C LEU A 495 6.03 29.35 9.02
N THR A 496 4.99 29.85 9.69
CA THR A 496 3.58 29.50 9.41
C THR A 496 3.20 29.91 7.99
N ASN A 497 3.63 31.09 7.52
CA ASN A 497 3.44 31.52 6.13
C ASN A 497 4.22 30.65 5.13
N LEU A 498 5.44 30.22 5.45
CA LEU A 498 6.25 29.34 4.60
C LEU A 498 5.66 27.91 4.52
N LEU A 499 5.19 27.37 5.64
CA LEU A 499 4.50 26.08 5.73
C LEU A 499 3.17 26.11 4.97
N TRP A 500 2.35 27.14 5.19
CA TRP A 500 1.10 27.32 4.47
C TRP A 500 1.34 27.50 2.97
N GLY A 501 2.28 28.35 2.57
CA GLY A 501 2.71 28.48 1.17
C GLY A 501 3.17 27.14 0.58
N SER A 502 3.92 26.34 1.32
CA SER A 502 4.37 25.00 0.89
C SER A 502 3.21 23.99 0.75
N ILE A 503 2.20 24.07 1.62
CA ILE A 503 0.99 23.22 1.57
C ILE A 503 0.08 23.61 0.41
N VAL A 504 -0.08 24.92 0.16
CA VAL A 504 -0.81 25.46 -1.00
C VAL A 504 -0.09 25.09 -2.30
N ILE A 505 1.24 25.22 -2.37
CA ILE A 505 2.04 24.76 -3.53
C ILE A 505 1.90 23.23 -3.70
N ALA A 506 1.96 22.44 -2.62
CA ALA A 506 1.75 21.00 -2.71
C ALA A 506 0.34 20.62 -3.20
N PHE A 507 -0.69 21.36 -2.80
CA PHE A 507 -2.06 21.16 -3.27
C PHE A 507 -2.22 21.46 -4.77
N PHE A 508 -1.75 22.63 -5.22
CA PHE A 508 -1.94 23.05 -6.62
C PHE A 508 -0.95 22.40 -7.61
N PHE A 509 0.23 21.96 -7.18
CA PHE A 509 1.27 21.42 -8.08
C PHE A 509 1.66 19.95 -7.83
N LEU A 510 1.23 19.32 -6.72
CA LEU A 510 1.55 17.91 -6.39
C LEU A 510 0.33 16.99 -6.32
N ASP A 511 -0.75 17.30 -7.05
CA ASP A 511 -1.82 16.33 -7.33
C ASP A 511 -1.23 15.01 -7.88
N ARG A 512 -1.95 13.89 -7.91
CA ARG A 512 -1.33 12.61 -8.28
C ARG A 512 -1.15 12.47 -9.79
N SER A 513 -0.10 11.77 -10.21
CA SER A 513 0.14 11.33 -11.60
C SER A 513 -0.84 10.24 -12.06
N SER A 514 -2.01 10.20 -11.44
CA SER A 514 -3.09 9.24 -11.58
C SER A 514 -4.44 9.96 -11.60
N GLU A 515 -4.53 11.15 -12.22
CA GLU A 515 -5.74 12.01 -12.27
C GLU A 515 -6.13 12.59 -13.67
N LEU A 516 -5.43 12.24 -14.77
CA LEU A 516 -5.68 12.72 -16.17
C LEU A 516 -5.83 11.58 -17.25
N TRP A 517 -6.03 11.80 -18.56
CA TRP A 517 -6.07 10.70 -19.58
C TRP A 517 -5.37 11.02 -20.91
N GLY A 518 -4.75 10.01 -21.56
CA GLY A 518 -4.40 10.03 -23.01
C GLY A 518 -2.94 9.72 -23.39
N PRO A 519 -2.66 9.29 -24.64
CA PRO A 519 -1.31 9.29 -25.21
C PRO A 519 -0.89 10.71 -25.60
N VAL A 520 0.40 11.04 -25.42
CA VAL A 520 0.86 12.43 -25.49
C VAL A 520 1.05 12.89 -26.94
N ALA A 521 0.32 13.94 -27.33
CA ALA A 521 0.64 14.70 -28.54
C ALA A 521 1.81 15.64 -28.23
N LYS A 522 2.77 15.77 -29.16
CA LYS A 522 3.87 16.74 -29.03
C LYS A 522 3.34 18.15 -29.29
N ASP A 523 3.65 19.07 -28.39
CA ASP A 523 3.54 20.49 -28.69
C ASP A 523 4.66 20.88 -29.68
N ALA A 524 4.27 21.47 -30.80
CA ALA A 524 5.18 21.89 -31.86
C ALA A 524 6.01 23.13 -31.50
N THR A 525 5.62 23.88 -30.46
CA THR A 525 6.30 25.12 -30.06
C THR A 525 7.34 24.94 -28.96
N THR A 526 7.11 24.01 -28.01
CA THR A 526 8.05 23.74 -26.91
C THR A 526 8.81 22.42 -27.03
N GLY A 527 8.36 21.49 -27.89
CA GLY A 527 8.96 20.16 -28.05
C GLY A 527 8.79 19.21 -26.85
N GLY A 528 8.16 19.68 -25.77
CA GLY A 528 7.88 18.92 -24.56
C GLY A 528 6.63 18.04 -24.64
N THR A 529 6.49 17.14 -23.67
CA THR A 529 5.37 16.18 -23.57
C THR A 529 4.89 16.07 -22.12
N ALA A 530 3.85 16.83 -21.75
CA ALA A 530 3.18 16.77 -20.45
C ALA A 530 1.74 17.34 -20.53
N HIS A 531 0.93 17.08 -19.49
CA HIS A 531 -0.36 17.74 -19.26
C HIS A 531 -0.29 18.53 -17.96
N CYS A 532 -0.65 19.81 -17.93
CA CYS A 532 -0.66 20.61 -16.70
C CYS A 532 -1.71 21.73 -16.77
N VAL A 533 -2.06 22.29 -15.61
CA VAL A 533 -2.83 23.54 -15.53
C VAL A 533 -1.82 24.68 -15.50
N LEU A 534 -1.87 25.56 -16.49
CA LEU A 534 -0.96 26.69 -16.63
C LEU A 534 -1.55 27.94 -15.96
N ALA A 535 -0.73 28.97 -15.73
CA ALA A 535 -1.22 30.25 -15.19
C ALA A 535 -2.26 30.92 -16.12
N GLU A 536 -2.15 30.70 -17.43
CA GLU A 536 -3.11 31.15 -18.45
C GLU A 536 -4.45 30.39 -18.40
N ASP A 537 -4.51 29.22 -17.75
CA ASP A 537 -5.75 28.46 -17.55
C ASP A 537 -6.56 28.95 -16.34
N VAL A 538 -6.06 29.92 -15.56
CA VAL A 538 -6.70 30.44 -14.35
C VAL A 538 -7.10 31.91 -14.53
N CYS A 539 -8.40 32.19 -14.52
CA CYS A 539 -8.97 33.53 -14.72
C CYS A 539 -9.73 33.98 -13.47
N LEU A 540 -9.20 34.98 -12.77
CA LEU A 540 -9.91 35.67 -11.67
C LEU A 540 -10.94 36.64 -12.23
N ARG A 541 -12.14 36.70 -11.64
CA ARG A 541 -13.22 37.60 -12.05
C ARG A 541 -13.75 38.41 -10.87
N ASP A 542 -14.15 39.65 -11.15
CA ASP A 542 -14.85 40.51 -10.20
C ASP A 542 -16.33 40.11 -10.02
N GLY A 543 -17.07 40.87 -9.19
CA GLY A 543 -18.51 40.65 -8.96
C GLY A 543 -19.40 40.85 -10.19
N ASN A 544 -18.87 41.42 -11.27
CA ASN A 544 -19.54 41.58 -12.56
C ASN A 544 -19.15 40.49 -13.57
N GLY A 545 -18.27 39.55 -13.18
CA GLY A 545 -17.74 38.50 -14.05
C GLY A 545 -16.62 38.97 -15.00
N LEU A 546 -16.08 40.19 -14.85
CA LEU A 546 -14.98 40.71 -15.66
C LEU A 546 -13.63 40.20 -15.16
N GLN A 547 -12.73 39.87 -16.08
CA GLN A 547 -11.41 39.35 -15.73
C GLN A 547 -10.56 40.43 -15.06
N LEU A 548 -10.04 40.12 -13.87
CA LEU A 548 -9.20 41.01 -13.09
C LEU A 548 -7.75 40.97 -13.56
N GLN A 549 -7.14 42.16 -13.66
CA GLN A 549 -5.71 42.28 -13.88
C GLN A 549 -4.96 41.94 -12.58
N PRO A 550 -3.87 41.16 -12.63
CA PRO A 550 -3.30 40.57 -11.43
C PRO A 550 -2.69 41.64 -10.51
N GLY A 551 -3.13 41.67 -9.25
CA GLY A 551 -2.79 42.72 -8.27
C GLY A 551 -3.78 43.91 -8.23
N THR A 552 -4.93 43.82 -8.90
CA THR A 552 -5.99 44.85 -8.86
C THR A 552 -7.36 44.23 -8.60
N GLY A 553 -8.23 44.97 -7.88
CA GLY A 553 -9.63 44.61 -7.61
C GLY A 553 -9.84 43.46 -6.61
N GLU A 554 -11.10 43.23 -6.23
CA GLU A 554 -11.51 42.05 -5.46
C GLU A 554 -12.10 40.98 -6.39
N ALA A 555 -11.57 39.76 -6.30
CA ALA A 555 -12.07 38.61 -7.04
C ALA A 555 -13.27 37.95 -6.33
N GLU A 556 -14.40 37.91 -7.03
CA GLU A 556 -15.64 37.25 -6.62
C GLU A 556 -15.72 35.81 -7.14
N SER A 557 -15.05 35.49 -8.26
CA SER A 557 -14.88 34.10 -8.71
C SER A 557 -13.51 33.82 -9.31
N VAL A 558 -13.16 32.54 -9.37
CA VAL A 558 -12.01 32.03 -10.13
C VAL A 558 -12.49 30.93 -11.08
N ASP A 559 -12.15 31.09 -12.36
CA ASP A 559 -12.35 30.10 -13.41
C ASP A 559 -11.06 29.34 -13.62
N ILE A 560 -11.13 28.01 -13.68
CA ILE A 560 -10.01 27.13 -13.99
C ILE A 560 -10.39 26.29 -15.21
N PHE A 561 -9.69 26.49 -16.33
CA PHE A 561 -9.94 25.82 -17.59
C PHE A 561 -9.09 24.56 -17.71
N PHE A 562 -9.72 23.38 -17.66
CA PHE A 562 -9.03 22.11 -17.81
C PHE A 562 -9.08 21.64 -19.27
N ARG A 563 -7.94 21.72 -19.98
CA ARG A 563 -7.81 21.33 -21.40
C ARG A 563 -8.07 19.83 -21.66
N SER A 564 -7.86 18.98 -20.65
CA SER A 564 -8.34 17.59 -20.63
C SER A 564 -8.56 17.14 -19.19
N HIS A 565 -9.78 16.73 -18.84
CA HIS A 565 -10.14 16.30 -17.48
C HIS A 565 -11.03 15.06 -17.53
N LYS A 566 -10.94 14.20 -16.50
CA LYS A 566 -11.68 12.94 -16.38
C LYS A 566 -13.21 13.06 -16.42
N GLY A 567 -13.74 14.28 -16.23
CA GLY A 567 -15.17 14.59 -16.39
C GLY A 567 -15.59 15.00 -17.81
N ASP A 568 -14.67 15.34 -18.70
CA ASP A 568 -14.97 15.74 -20.07
C ASP A 568 -15.19 14.50 -20.96
N ARG A 569 -16.47 14.18 -21.17
CA ARG A 569 -16.90 13.06 -22.04
C ARG A 569 -16.69 13.35 -23.54
N THR A 570 -16.40 14.60 -23.91
CA THR A 570 -16.45 15.12 -25.29
C THR A 570 -15.09 15.55 -25.86
N ARG A 571 -14.06 15.68 -25.03
CA ARG A 571 -12.70 16.15 -25.40
C ARG A 571 -12.66 17.57 -25.95
N GLN A 572 -13.42 18.48 -25.37
CA GLN A 572 -13.42 19.92 -25.70
C GLN A 572 -12.88 20.80 -24.56
N GLY A 573 -12.47 20.20 -23.44
CA GLY A 573 -12.09 20.90 -22.22
C GLY A 573 -13.27 21.18 -21.29
N SER A 574 -12.99 21.53 -20.04
CA SER A 574 -14.02 21.85 -19.04
C SER A 574 -13.57 22.97 -18.11
N THR A 575 -14.37 24.04 -17.97
CA THR A 575 -14.13 25.11 -17.00
C THR A 575 -14.81 24.80 -15.68
N ILE A 576 -14.08 24.87 -14.56
CA ILE A 576 -14.65 24.84 -13.21
C ILE A 576 -14.56 26.26 -12.63
N ARG A 577 -15.69 26.79 -12.15
CA ARG A 577 -15.76 28.11 -11.51
C ARG A 577 -16.03 27.95 -10.02
N HIS A 578 -15.21 28.60 -9.19
CA HIS A 578 -15.41 28.71 -7.75
C HIS A 578 -15.71 30.16 -7.37
N TYR A 579 -16.71 30.39 -6.52
CA TYR A 579 -17.10 31.71 -6.05
C TYR A 579 -16.56 31.99 -4.64
N LYS A 580 -16.42 33.26 -4.30
CA LYS A 580 -16.12 33.77 -2.96
C LYS A 580 -17.22 33.31 -1.99
N SER A 581 -16.85 32.60 -0.94
CA SER A 581 -17.76 32.33 0.18
C SER A 581 -17.83 33.58 1.06
N GLY A 582 -19.05 34.03 1.37
CA GLY A 582 -19.30 35.09 2.35
C GLY A 582 -19.02 34.65 3.79
#